data_AF-A0A7X9AC66-F1
#
_entry.id   AF-A0A7X9AC66-F1
#
_cell.length_a   1.000
_cell.length_b   1.000
_cell.length_c   1.000
_cell.angle_alpha   90.00
_cell.angle_beta   90.00
_cell.angle_gamma   90.00
#
_symmetry.space_group_name_H-M   'P 1'
#
loop_
_entity.id
_entity.type
_entity.pdbx_description
1 polymer ?
#
loop_
_entity_poly.entity_id
_entity_poly.type
_entity_poly.pdbx_seq_one_letter_code
_entity_poly.pdbx_strand_id
1 'polypeptide(L)'
;MKLPTDRFERCVLVNDHFDFIAQLLGEVLPQNDSAFRIGHALHASVDEEGELARQYADKLYDQFMMSKTLGDSKLIKRVLKEREESLDEEVRAIMRLWQKRPAFYLWFSLIEEVDRNMFLIKDLLTGEEHVLYSPGLRSMQNKAESRNAHYLTLMVDNDLCLQTAGMIHHNTLKISDMQYMAHAFDRQLFERDGLDAVIKRHPSLLRHYDRFSMFSSVRFGDESMLLLIGFVQGPLILPLPTWKREKRKHITQYRIGQSTEQMLNSWSTEARYERPEDAGIRIYQSGEKYTLLAYSQDDFNWLKTLIGHPNLEAQYQVSLPVALMLDHEGVTLGWAPFSFAEEDPDQIIEEDPQVSAFNEFAKGFYTAHNEGQPFDLNQWAKKTGLSLEQAQEIVETLEQQLKKYDYTPAEVERQYEIGDWPVPPPSRRRFFGDSLVSSKVFFIEDSLEHDDLFNAHTQGVHQEAVQEEGAMQFVEKVFVEHFDWNEQGYYILNTVLWMLFHHPSPVLVRSLALETVKLFPLLVETWEYETFVRIFSEAIIGAFVANGLCSVTARPRGENRRKGLYTIQSTTVLQTLVEVVPYSV
;
A
#
# COMPACT_ATOMS: atom_id res chain seq x y z
N MET A 1 36.43 -6.02 25.05
CA MET A 1 35.94 -6.82 23.93
C MET A 1 35.68 -5.91 22.74
N LYS A 2 36.18 -6.28 21.56
CA LYS A 2 35.77 -5.63 20.31
C LYS A 2 34.46 -6.27 19.89
N LEU A 3 33.48 -5.47 19.51
CA LEU A 3 32.22 -5.97 18.96
C LEU A 3 32.53 -6.89 17.73
N PRO A 4 31.70 -7.92 17.45
CA PRO A 4 31.96 -8.92 16.40
C PRO A 4 32.21 -8.27 15.04
N THR A 5 33.20 -8.75 14.28
CA THR A 5 33.46 -8.23 12.92
C THR A 5 32.59 -8.88 11.85
N ASP A 6 32.02 -10.04 12.16
CA ASP A 6 30.99 -10.63 11.33
C ASP A 6 29.68 -9.83 11.46
N ARG A 7 29.02 -9.62 10.31
CA ARG A 7 27.80 -8.79 10.24
C ARG A 7 26.63 -9.48 10.94
N PHE A 8 26.43 -10.77 10.73
CA PHE A 8 25.30 -11.49 11.31
C PHE A 8 25.44 -11.60 12.83
N GLU A 9 26.63 -11.99 13.32
CA GLU A 9 26.93 -12.01 14.76
C GLU A 9 26.73 -10.62 15.40
N ARG A 10 27.09 -9.55 14.69
CA ARG A 10 26.85 -8.17 15.16
C ARG A 10 25.37 -7.85 15.28
N CYS A 11 24.56 -8.21 14.27
CA CYS A 11 23.12 -7.97 14.27
C CYS A 11 22.43 -8.70 15.43
N VAL A 12 22.78 -9.97 15.64
CA VAL A 12 22.26 -10.80 16.73
C VAL A 12 22.63 -10.17 18.08
N LEU A 13 23.90 -9.83 18.29
CA LEU A 13 24.34 -9.21 19.54
C LEU A 13 23.59 -7.91 19.85
N VAL A 14 23.41 -7.03 18.86
CA VAL A 14 22.68 -5.78 19.05
C VAL A 14 21.20 -6.05 19.35
N ASN A 15 20.59 -7.01 18.68
CA ASN A 15 19.20 -7.40 18.90
C ASN A 15 18.99 -7.96 20.32
N ASP A 16 19.88 -8.83 20.79
CA ASP A 16 19.81 -9.44 22.12
C ASP A 16 19.90 -8.42 23.26
N HIS A 17 20.63 -7.32 23.05
CA HIS A 17 20.78 -6.24 24.04
C HIS A 17 19.81 -5.06 23.82
N PHE A 18 19.00 -5.06 22.75
CA PHE A 18 18.21 -3.90 22.33
C PHE A 18 17.22 -3.47 23.42
N ASP A 19 16.37 -4.38 23.87
CA ASP A 19 15.30 -4.08 24.84
C ASP A 19 15.86 -3.57 26.16
N PHE A 20 16.96 -4.18 26.64
CA PHE A 20 17.65 -3.74 27.84
C PHE A 20 18.19 -2.31 27.70
N ILE A 21 18.85 -1.98 26.58
CA ILE A 21 19.39 -0.64 26.35
C ILE A 21 18.26 0.39 26.20
N ALA A 22 17.20 0.05 25.47
CA ALA A 22 16.04 0.92 25.27
C ALA A 22 15.36 1.26 26.61
N GLN A 23 15.14 0.24 27.46
CA GLN A 23 14.60 0.43 28.81
C GLN A 23 15.52 1.32 29.65
N LEU A 24 16.82 1.01 29.69
CA LEU A 24 17.80 1.77 30.46
C LEU A 24 17.80 3.26 30.09
N LEU A 25 17.72 3.59 28.80
CA LEU A 25 17.67 4.98 28.35
C LEU A 25 16.33 5.65 28.67
N GLY A 26 15.22 4.89 28.63
CA GLY A 26 13.88 5.36 28.97
C GLY A 26 13.74 5.78 30.43
N GLU A 27 14.36 5.04 31.36
CA GLU A 27 14.31 5.33 32.81
C GLU A 27 14.95 6.66 33.20
N VAL A 28 15.83 7.22 32.36
CA VAL A 28 16.57 8.46 32.65
C VAL A 28 15.84 9.70 32.12
N LEU A 29 14.78 9.54 31.31
CA LEU A 29 13.97 10.68 30.88
C LEU A 29 13.15 11.23 32.05
N PRO A 30 13.29 12.53 32.40
CA PRO A 30 12.48 13.13 33.45
C PRO A 30 10.99 13.07 33.10
N GLN A 31 10.11 12.71 34.03
CA GLN A 31 8.65 12.66 33.77
C GLN A 31 8.06 14.00 33.28
N ASN A 32 8.70 15.13 33.60
CA ASN A 32 8.31 16.46 33.13
C ASN A 32 8.96 16.87 31.79
N ASP A 33 9.62 15.95 31.09
CA ASP A 33 10.20 16.23 29.79
C ASP A 33 9.12 16.61 28.77
N SER A 34 9.42 17.56 27.90
CA SER A 34 8.56 17.94 26.78
C SER A 34 8.19 16.76 25.87
N ALA A 35 9.05 15.73 25.79
CA ALA A 35 8.79 14.50 25.06
C ALA A 35 7.50 13.82 25.55
N PHE A 36 7.29 13.66 26.86
CA PHE A 36 6.07 13.03 27.36
C PHE A 36 4.80 13.79 26.93
N ARG A 37 4.83 15.12 26.96
CA ARG A 37 3.67 15.92 26.49
C ARG A 37 3.40 15.75 24.99
N ILE A 38 4.45 15.71 24.18
CA ILE A 38 4.32 15.49 22.72
C ILE A 38 3.84 14.07 22.45
N GLY A 39 4.37 13.08 23.16
CA GLY A 39 3.95 11.69 23.05
C GLY A 39 2.48 11.51 23.43
N HIS A 40 2.04 12.08 24.55
CA HIS A 40 0.61 12.03 24.93
C HIS A 40 -0.29 12.72 23.90
N ALA A 41 0.15 13.83 23.30
CA ALA A 41 -0.60 14.48 22.24
C ALA A 41 -0.67 13.61 20.96
N LEU A 42 0.41 12.89 20.62
CA LEU A 42 0.44 11.93 19.52
C LEU A 42 -0.53 10.77 19.78
N HIS A 43 -0.47 10.18 20.97
CA HIS A 43 -1.37 9.10 21.39
C HIS A 43 -2.83 9.52 21.28
N ALA A 44 -3.17 10.68 21.86
CA ALA A 44 -4.52 11.24 21.81
C ALA A 44 -4.96 11.67 20.40
N SER A 45 -4.05 11.80 19.44
CA SER A 45 -4.41 12.16 18.06
C SER A 45 -5.01 11.00 17.27
N VAL A 46 -4.90 9.76 17.77
CA VAL A 46 -5.58 8.60 17.22
C VAL A 46 -7.02 8.59 17.76
N ASP A 47 -7.88 9.40 17.15
CA ASP A 47 -9.29 9.59 17.51
C ASP A 47 -10.19 8.49 16.89
N GLU A 48 -9.84 7.23 17.13
CA GLU A 48 -10.60 6.06 16.68
C GLU A 48 -10.93 5.14 17.86
N GLU A 49 -12.19 4.70 17.95
CA GLU A 49 -12.63 3.79 19.00
C GLU A 49 -12.23 2.34 18.68
N GLY A 50 -11.72 1.61 19.67
CA GLY A 50 -11.46 0.17 19.56
C GLY A 50 -10.18 -0.30 20.24
N GLU A 51 -10.00 -1.62 20.30
CA GLU A 51 -8.76 -2.26 20.78
C GLU A 51 -7.59 -1.98 19.82
N LEU A 52 -7.81 -2.13 18.51
CA LEU A 52 -6.79 -1.96 17.48
C LEU A 52 -6.25 -0.53 17.41
N ALA A 53 -7.14 0.47 17.45
CA ALA A 53 -6.77 1.88 17.45
C ALA A 53 -5.90 2.24 18.69
N ARG A 54 -6.27 1.73 19.87
CA ARG A 54 -5.47 1.90 21.09
C ARG A 54 -4.09 1.25 20.98
N GLN A 55 -4.02 0.01 20.50
CA GLN A 55 -2.74 -0.68 20.29
C GLN A 55 -1.85 0.09 19.31
N TYR A 56 -2.42 0.62 18.22
CA TYR A 56 -1.70 1.44 17.27
C TYR A 56 -1.18 2.76 17.90
N ALA A 57 -2.03 3.45 18.67
CA ALA A 57 -1.64 4.66 19.39
C ALA A 57 -0.49 4.42 20.40
N ASP A 58 -0.55 3.29 21.13
CA ASP A 58 0.51 2.88 22.06
C ASP A 58 1.83 2.64 21.30
N LYS A 59 1.77 1.95 20.16
CA LYS A 59 2.98 1.68 19.35
C LYS A 59 3.56 2.95 18.73
N LEU A 60 2.75 3.89 18.28
CA LEU A 60 3.21 5.21 17.82
C LEU A 60 3.90 6.00 18.95
N TYR A 61 3.30 5.98 20.15
CA TYR A 61 3.88 6.59 21.33
C TYR A 61 5.25 5.98 21.65
N ASP A 62 5.34 4.65 21.72
CA ASP A 62 6.59 3.93 22.01
C ASP A 62 7.66 4.24 20.97
N GLN A 63 7.31 4.23 19.68
CA GLN A 63 8.19 4.58 18.58
C GLN A 63 8.77 5.99 18.74
N PHE A 64 7.92 6.96 19.07
CA PHE A 64 8.35 8.32 19.31
C PHE A 64 9.27 8.43 20.52
N MET A 65 8.94 7.77 21.64
CA MET A 65 9.78 7.79 22.84
C MET A 65 11.14 7.14 22.58
N MET A 66 11.19 6.03 21.85
CA MET A 66 12.44 5.42 21.37
C MET A 66 13.28 6.38 20.53
N SER A 67 12.65 7.14 19.63
CA SER A 67 13.37 8.14 18.81
C SER A 67 14.02 9.24 19.66
N LYS A 68 13.42 9.57 20.82
CA LYS A 68 13.95 10.58 21.75
C LYS A 68 15.10 10.04 22.59
N THR A 69 15.01 8.79 23.03
CA THR A 69 16.05 8.17 23.86
C THR A 69 17.27 7.78 23.03
N LEU A 70 17.04 7.01 21.96
CA LEU A 70 18.10 6.50 21.08
C LEU A 70 18.68 7.59 20.16
N GLY A 71 17.89 8.65 19.90
CA GLY A 71 18.31 9.79 19.08
C GLY A 71 19.10 10.87 19.83
N ASP A 72 19.20 10.82 21.17
CA ASP A 72 19.88 11.85 21.98
C ASP A 72 21.27 11.40 22.45
N SER A 73 22.29 11.78 21.67
CA SER A 73 23.70 11.52 22.00
C SER A 73 24.13 12.05 23.38
N LYS A 74 23.51 13.13 23.90
CA LYS A 74 23.83 13.69 25.23
C LYS A 74 23.22 12.84 26.34
N LEU A 75 22.00 12.34 26.14
CA LEU A 75 21.39 11.38 27.05
C LEU A 75 22.22 10.11 27.12
N ILE A 76 22.56 9.51 25.98
CA ILE A 76 23.38 8.28 25.92
C ILE A 76 24.72 8.51 26.63
N LYS A 77 25.40 9.63 26.38
CA LYS A 77 26.66 9.99 27.04
C LYS A 77 26.52 10.09 28.56
N ARG A 78 25.41 10.65 29.04
CA ARG A 78 25.12 10.81 30.47
C ARG A 78 24.91 9.45 31.12
N VAL A 79 24.08 8.59 30.53
CA VAL A 79 23.83 7.23 31.03
C VAL A 79 25.12 6.41 31.06
N LEU A 80 25.91 6.46 29.99
CA LEU A 80 27.23 5.82 29.92
C LEU A 80 28.16 6.25 31.06
N LYS A 81 28.11 7.53 31.46
CA LYS A 81 28.92 8.06 32.57
C LYS A 81 28.38 7.67 33.94
N GLU A 82 27.06 7.68 34.13
CA GLU A 82 26.40 7.39 35.41
C GLU A 82 26.34 5.89 35.75
N ARG A 83 26.45 5.03 34.73
CA ARG A 83 26.32 3.57 34.84
C ARG A 83 27.57 2.82 34.38
N GLU A 84 28.71 3.51 34.22
CA GLU A 84 29.91 2.94 33.59
C GLU A 84 30.38 1.62 34.21
N GLU A 85 30.28 1.50 35.53
CA GLU A 85 30.73 0.32 36.29
C GLU A 85 29.71 -0.83 36.32
N SER A 86 28.43 -0.53 36.07
CA SER A 86 27.34 -1.52 36.13
C SER A 86 26.94 -2.09 34.76
N LEU A 87 27.50 -1.57 33.68
CA LEU A 87 27.18 -2.01 32.32
C LEU A 87 28.22 -3.00 31.79
N ASP A 88 27.71 -4.10 31.24
CA ASP A 88 28.51 -5.07 30.53
C ASP A 88 29.30 -4.41 29.39
N GLU A 89 30.45 -5.00 29.06
CA GLU A 89 31.35 -4.39 28.07
C GLU A 89 30.72 -4.30 26.68
N GLU A 90 29.90 -5.28 26.30
CA GLU A 90 29.14 -5.31 25.04
C GLU A 90 28.13 -4.17 24.99
N VAL A 91 27.32 -4.01 26.03
CA VAL A 91 26.35 -2.92 26.16
C VAL A 91 27.05 -1.56 26.08
N ARG A 92 28.17 -1.38 26.79
CA ARG A 92 28.96 -0.13 26.72
C ARG A 92 29.47 0.13 25.30
N ALA A 93 29.89 -0.90 24.58
CA ALA A 93 30.38 -0.75 23.22
C ALA A 93 29.25 -0.36 22.24
N ILE A 94 28.07 -1.00 22.35
CA ILE A 94 26.87 -0.63 21.56
C ILE A 94 26.45 0.81 21.87
N MET A 95 26.30 1.16 23.14
CA MET A 95 25.89 2.52 23.54
C MET A 95 26.92 3.58 23.10
N ARG A 96 28.22 3.29 23.15
CA ARG A 96 29.26 4.21 22.62
C ARG A 96 29.17 4.39 21.12
N LEU A 97 28.75 3.36 20.38
CA LEU A 97 28.49 3.46 18.96
C LEU A 97 27.26 4.36 18.71
N TRP A 98 26.13 4.08 19.36
CA TRP A 98 24.91 4.90 19.21
C TRP A 98 25.08 6.32 19.74
N GLN A 99 25.97 6.56 20.70
CA GLN A 99 26.32 7.92 21.10
C GLN A 99 26.95 8.73 19.94
N LYS A 100 27.73 8.07 19.08
CA LYS A 100 28.38 8.69 17.91
C LYS A 100 27.45 8.71 16.69
N ARG A 101 26.60 7.70 16.56
CA ARG A 101 25.65 7.49 15.48
C ARG A 101 24.27 7.25 16.07
N PRO A 102 23.61 8.31 16.57
CA PRO A 102 22.31 8.19 17.23
C PRO A 102 21.25 7.70 16.24
N ALA A 103 20.19 7.10 16.78
CA ALA A 103 19.10 6.60 15.97
C ALA A 103 18.44 7.72 15.16
N PHE A 104 18.01 7.39 13.95
CA PHE A 104 17.41 8.34 13.00
C PHE A 104 16.31 7.66 12.18
N TYR A 105 15.28 8.41 11.80
CA TYR A 105 14.27 7.92 10.87
C TYR A 105 14.83 7.88 9.45
N LEU A 106 14.60 6.77 8.76
CA LEU A 106 14.95 6.59 7.36
C LEU A 106 13.71 6.22 6.55
N TRP A 107 13.53 6.91 5.42
CA TRP A 107 12.50 6.59 4.43
C TRP A 107 13.14 5.95 3.20
N PHE A 108 12.79 4.71 2.89
CA PHE A 108 13.54 3.89 1.95
C PHE A 108 12.66 2.97 1.10
N SER A 109 13.20 2.51 -0.02
CA SER A 109 12.67 1.38 -0.80
C SER A 109 13.62 0.18 -0.71
N LEU A 110 13.08 -1.02 -0.90
CA LEU A 110 13.86 -2.24 -1.04
C LEU A 110 14.43 -2.33 -2.46
N ILE A 111 15.72 -2.63 -2.61
CA ILE A 111 16.36 -2.92 -3.90
C ILE A 111 16.35 -4.43 -4.13
N GLU A 112 16.93 -5.18 -3.19
CA GLU A 112 16.97 -6.65 -3.22
C GLU A 112 17.15 -7.24 -1.81
N GLU A 113 16.72 -8.49 -1.62
CA GLU A 113 17.11 -9.30 -0.45
C GLU A 113 18.48 -9.93 -0.75
N VAL A 114 19.49 -9.58 0.04
CA VAL A 114 20.87 -10.04 -0.17
C VAL A 114 21.17 -11.33 0.61
N ASP A 115 20.46 -11.56 1.70
CA ASP A 115 20.53 -12.75 2.56
C ASP A 115 19.28 -12.78 3.46
N ARG A 116 19.09 -13.87 4.22
CA ARG A 116 17.96 -14.04 5.14
C ARG A 116 17.83 -12.86 6.11
N ASN A 117 16.73 -12.12 6.00
CA ASN A 117 16.45 -10.90 6.78
C ASN A 117 17.43 -9.73 6.51
N MET A 118 18.28 -9.82 5.49
CA MET A 118 19.18 -8.74 5.08
C MET A 118 18.80 -8.20 3.71
N PHE A 119 18.71 -6.89 3.62
CA PHE A 119 18.21 -6.19 2.45
C PHE A 119 19.19 -5.10 2.02
N LEU A 120 19.39 -4.96 0.72
CA LEU A 120 19.92 -3.74 0.16
C LEU A 120 18.75 -2.76 -0.01
N ILE A 121 18.85 -1.61 0.63
CA ILE A 121 17.81 -0.57 0.62
C ILE A 121 18.37 0.73 0.07
N LYS A 122 17.47 1.57 -0.46
CA LYS A 122 17.79 2.90 -0.96
C LYS A 122 17.03 3.96 -0.19
N ASP A 123 17.74 4.92 0.40
CA ASP A 123 17.15 6.15 0.92
C ASP A 123 16.48 6.91 -0.23
N LEU A 124 15.19 7.17 -0.09
CA LEU A 124 14.37 7.80 -1.14
C LEU A 124 14.60 9.32 -1.25
N LEU A 125 15.18 9.95 -0.24
CA LEU A 125 15.49 11.39 -0.25
C LEU A 125 16.92 11.68 -0.70
N THR A 126 17.89 10.88 -0.26
CA THR A 126 19.31 11.11 -0.58
C THR A 126 19.81 10.25 -1.73
N GLY A 127 19.16 9.11 -1.99
CA GLY A 127 19.61 8.11 -2.95
C GLY A 127 20.72 7.21 -2.43
N GLU A 128 21.17 7.38 -1.18
CA GLU A 128 22.19 6.53 -0.55
C GLU A 128 21.69 5.09 -0.38
N GLU A 129 22.61 4.14 -0.55
CA GLU A 129 22.31 2.72 -0.39
C GLU A 129 22.87 2.20 0.93
N HIS A 130 22.07 1.38 1.61
CA HIS A 130 22.45 0.78 2.89
C HIS A 130 22.11 -0.70 2.91
N VAL A 131 22.91 -1.47 3.65
CA VAL A 131 22.50 -2.82 4.06
C VAL A 131 21.66 -2.69 5.33
N LEU A 132 20.51 -3.33 5.36
CA LEU A 132 19.56 -3.36 6.48
C LEU A 132 19.35 -4.80 6.94
N TYR A 133 19.50 -5.08 8.22
CA TYR A 133 18.99 -6.30 8.84
C TYR A 133 17.63 -6.03 9.50
N SER A 134 16.58 -6.71 9.05
CA SER A 134 15.23 -6.57 9.61
C SER A 134 14.35 -7.81 9.39
N PRO A 135 14.18 -8.66 10.42
CA PRO A 135 13.20 -9.73 10.38
C PRO A 135 11.77 -9.22 10.18
N GLY A 136 11.46 -8.04 10.71
CA GLY A 136 10.16 -7.38 10.54
C GLY A 136 9.89 -7.02 9.07
N LEU A 137 10.88 -6.47 8.36
CA LEU A 137 10.73 -6.16 6.93
C LEU A 137 10.50 -7.41 6.08
N ARG A 138 11.17 -8.52 6.41
CA ARG A 138 10.91 -9.82 5.76
C ARG A 138 9.45 -10.25 5.93
N SER A 139 8.92 -10.14 7.14
CA SER A 139 7.50 -10.43 7.40
C SER A 139 6.57 -9.54 6.58
N MET A 140 6.95 -8.27 6.33
CA MET A 140 6.17 -7.35 5.51
C MET A 140 6.25 -7.69 4.01
N GLN A 141 7.35 -8.26 3.52
CA GLN A 141 7.43 -8.73 2.13
C GLN A 141 6.50 -9.91 1.84
N ASN A 142 6.07 -10.62 2.88
CA ASN A 142 5.14 -11.74 2.75
C ASN A 142 3.68 -11.28 2.58
N LYS A 143 3.37 -9.99 2.80
CA LYS A 143 2.02 -9.42 2.74
C LYS A 143 1.82 -8.55 1.52
N ALA A 144 0.72 -8.74 0.80
CA ALA A 144 0.44 -8.01 -0.43
C ALA A 144 0.42 -6.49 -0.20
N GLU A 145 -0.23 -6.03 0.87
CA GLU A 145 -0.39 -4.61 1.19
C GLU A 145 0.91 -3.87 1.50
N SER A 146 1.95 -4.60 1.92
CA SER A 146 3.21 -4.01 2.36
C SER A 146 4.42 -4.45 1.54
N ARG A 147 4.25 -5.36 0.58
CA ARG A 147 5.30 -5.76 -0.37
C ARG A 147 5.55 -4.63 -1.34
N ASN A 148 6.82 -4.45 -1.75
CA ASN A 148 7.20 -3.41 -2.73
C ASN A 148 6.77 -1.97 -2.37
N ALA A 149 6.47 -1.70 -1.10
CA ALA A 149 6.15 -0.38 -0.61
C ALA A 149 7.42 0.45 -0.37
N HIS A 150 7.23 1.74 -0.08
CA HIS A 150 8.20 2.57 0.60
C HIS A 150 8.01 2.44 2.12
N TYR A 151 9.12 2.29 2.84
CA TYR A 151 9.12 2.05 4.28
C TYR A 151 9.70 3.24 5.02
N LEU A 152 9.12 3.58 6.16
CA LEU A 152 9.63 4.59 7.09
C LEU A 152 9.80 3.94 8.46
N THR A 153 10.98 4.02 9.05
CA THR A 153 11.21 3.45 10.39
C THR A 153 12.41 4.13 11.06
N LEU A 154 12.51 3.98 12.39
CA LEU A 154 13.69 4.40 13.13
C LEU A 154 14.78 3.36 12.92
N MET A 155 15.99 3.81 12.58
CA MET A 155 17.16 2.98 12.35
C MET A 155 18.17 3.16 13.47
N VAL A 156 18.85 2.07 13.81
CA VAL A 156 20.09 2.09 14.59
C VAL A 156 21.24 1.57 13.73
N ASP A 157 22.42 2.18 13.87
CA ASP A 157 23.63 1.79 13.15
C ASP A 157 24.51 0.91 14.05
N ASN A 158 24.89 -0.28 13.56
CA ASN A 158 25.77 -1.22 14.27
C ASN A 158 27.23 -1.24 13.75
N ASP A 159 27.58 -0.30 12.88
CA ASP A 159 28.83 -0.07 12.13
C ASP A 159 29.03 -0.97 10.90
N LEU A 160 28.25 -2.04 10.75
CA LEU A 160 28.32 -2.97 9.62
C LEU A 160 27.06 -2.94 8.74
N CYS A 161 25.92 -2.60 9.32
CA CYS A 161 24.64 -2.39 8.65
C CYS A 161 23.68 -1.59 9.55
N LEU A 162 22.52 -1.24 9.00
CA LEU A 162 21.39 -0.68 9.76
C LEU A 162 20.54 -1.81 10.35
N GLN A 163 19.81 -1.51 11.43
CA GLN A 163 18.77 -2.36 12.01
C GLN A 163 17.53 -1.52 12.31
N THR A 164 16.35 -2.05 12.03
CA THR A 164 15.06 -1.40 12.36
C THR A 164 14.82 -1.39 13.86
N ALA A 165 14.33 -0.28 14.39
CA ALA A 165 13.97 -0.10 15.79
C ALA A 165 12.48 0.26 15.90
N GLY A 166 11.68 -0.69 16.39
CA GLY A 166 10.24 -0.54 16.62
C GLY A 166 9.39 -0.71 15.35
N MET A 167 8.37 0.13 15.15
CA MET A 167 7.43 0.04 14.04
C MET A 167 8.07 0.30 12.68
N ILE A 168 7.65 -0.47 11.67
CA ILE A 168 7.97 -0.23 10.27
C ILE A 168 6.69 0.25 9.57
N HIS A 169 6.66 1.54 9.26
CA HIS A 169 5.58 2.18 8.52
C HIS A 169 5.75 1.87 7.03
N HIS A 170 4.66 1.70 6.27
CA HIS A 170 4.74 1.44 4.83
C HIS A 170 3.67 2.21 4.05
N ASN A 171 3.99 2.60 2.81
CA ASN A 171 3.10 3.33 1.90
C ASN A 171 3.63 3.27 0.46
N THR A 172 2.81 3.63 -0.53
CA THR A 172 3.17 3.82 -1.94
C THR A 172 3.31 5.30 -2.36
N LEU A 173 3.34 6.24 -1.40
CA LEU A 173 3.55 7.68 -1.65
C LEU A 173 4.80 7.94 -2.50
N LYS A 174 4.70 8.88 -3.44
CA LYS A 174 5.85 9.31 -4.25
C LYS A 174 6.80 10.19 -3.44
N ILE A 175 8.05 10.32 -3.90
CA ILE A 175 9.06 11.22 -3.28
C ILE A 175 8.53 12.65 -3.14
N SER A 176 7.86 13.16 -4.17
CA SER A 176 7.23 14.48 -4.15
C SER A 176 6.18 14.64 -3.06
N ASP A 177 5.40 13.59 -2.78
CA ASP A 177 4.34 13.62 -1.78
C ASP A 177 4.93 13.68 -0.36
N MET A 178 5.97 12.89 -0.10
CA MET A 178 6.65 12.89 1.19
C MET A 178 7.40 14.20 1.45
N GLN A 179 8.09 14.74 0.43
CA GLN A 179 8.72 16.05 0.51
C GLN A 179 7.69 17.15 0.79
N TYR A 180 6.55 17.12 0.10
CA TYR A 180 5.47 18.07 0.34
C TYR A 180 4.95 17.98 1.78
N MET A 181 4.69 16.75 2.27
CA MET A 181 4.25 16.53 3.64
C MET A 181 5.26 17.09 4.66
N ALA A 182 6.55 16.77 4.50
CA ALA A 182 7.59 17.30 5.39
C ALA A 182 7.66 18.83 5.37
N HIS A 183 7.51 19.46 4.20
CA HIS A 183 7.46 20.92 4.08
C HIS A 183 6.22 21.54 4.74
N ALA A 184 5.06 20.87 4.67
CA ALA A 184 3.83 21.33 5.30
C ALA A 184 3.92 21.30 6.83
N PHE A 185 4.65 20.32 7.39
CA PHE A 185 4.91 20.25 8.84
C PHE A 185 5.97 21.26 9.28
N ASP A 186 7.13 21.30 8.63
CA ASP A 186 8.22 22.23 8.99
C ASP A 186 9.23 22.39 7.86
N ARG A 187 8.93 23.28 6.91
CA ARG A 187 9.81 23.57 5.77
C ARG A 187 11.24 23.94 6.18
N GLN A 188 11.40 24.82 7.16
CA GLN A 188 12.73 25.30 7.56
C GLN A 188 13.56 24.18 8.20
N LEU A 189 12.92 23.35 9.03
CA LEU A 189 13.59 22.21 9.64
C LEU A 189 13.94 21.14 8.62
N PHE A 190 13.04 20.84 7.67
CA PHE A 190 13.27 19.87 6.61
C PHE A 190 14.45 20.28 5.71
N GLU A 191 14.47 21.53 5.25
CA GLU A 191 15.54 22.05 4.39
C GLU A 191 16.91 22.07 5.11
N ARG A 192 16.93 22.21 6.43
CA ARG A 192 18.16 22.29 7.23
C ARG A 192 18.69 20.93 7.69
N ASP A 193 17.81 20.10 8.26
CA ASP A 193 18.19 18.89 9.01
C ASP A 193 17.51 17.61 8.47
N GLY A 194 16.71 17.71 7.41
CA GLY A 194 16.07 16.57 6.75
C GLY A 194 14.87 15.99 7.49
N LEU A 195 14.38 14.86 6.98
CA LEU A 195 13.13 14.24 7.43
C LEU A 195 13.16 13.76 8.89
N ASP A 196 14.28 13.19 9.33
CA ASP A 196 14.45 12.71 10.71
C ASP A 196 14.13 13.81 11.74
N ALA A 197 14.65 15.02 11.50
CA ALA A 197 14.43 16.14 12.40
C ALA A 197 12.95 16.58 12.42
N VAL A 198 12.29 16.58 11.26
CA VAL A 198 10.86 16.90 11.14
C VAL A 198 10.02 15.90 11.92
N ILE A 199 10.23 14.59 11.73
CA ILE A 199 9.47 13.54 12.44
C ILE A 199 9.70 13.64 13.95
N LYS A 200 10.95 13.80 14.38
CA LYS A 200 11.26 13.97 15.81
C LYS A 200 10.61 15.22 16.39
N ARG A 201 10.39 16.28 15.60
CA ARG A 201 9.73 17.52 16.07
C ARG A 201 8.20 17.40 16.03
N HIS A 202 7.68 16.74 15.00
CA HIS A 202 6.26 16.64 14.65
C HIS A 202 5.88 15.16 14.39
N PRO A 203 5.84 14.31 15.43
CA PRO A 203 5.68 12.87 15.23
C PRO A 203 4.29 12.46 14.73
N SER A 204 3.30 13.36 14.74
CA SER A 204 2.00 13.13 14.10
C SER A 204 2.14 12.88 12.60
N LEU A 205 3.24 13.30 11.96
CA LEU A 205 3.55 12.95 10.58
C LEU A 205 3.47 11.43 10.35
N LEU A 206 3.93 10.59 11.28
CA LEU A 206 3.84 9.13 11.16
C LEU A 206 2.40 8.64 11.03
N ARG A 207 1.49 9.19 11.85
CA ARG A 207 0.05 8.87 11.75
C ARG A 207 -0.50 9.25 10.38
N HIS A 208 -0.16 10.44 9.87
CA HIS A 208 -0.60 10.88 8.55
C HIS A 208 -0.03 10.00 7.43
N TYR A 209 1.24 9.63 7.53
CA TYR A 209 1.89 8.69 6.61
C TYR A 209 1.18 7.33 6.57
N ASP A 210 0.83 6.77 7.73
CA ASP A 210 0.13 5.49 7.82
C ASP A 210 -1.32 5.58 7.32
N ARG A 211 -2.04 6.69 7.56
CA ARG A 211 -3.39 6.86 7.01
C ARG A 211 -3.41 6.85 5.48
N PHE A 212 -2.32 7.27 4.83
CA PHE A 212 -2.24 7.25 3.37
C PHE A 212 -2.08 5.88 2.76
N SER A 213 -1.59 4.88 3.50
CA SER A 213 -1.46 3.52 2.95
C SER A 213 -2.83 2.92 2.57
N MET A 214 -3.91 3.50 3.10
CA MET A 214 -5.29 3.11 2.84
C MET A 214 -5.93 3.80 1.62
N PHE A 215 -5.31 4.84 1.04
CA PHE A 215 -5.88 5.58 -0.08
C PHE A 215 -5.16 5.23 -1.38
N SER A 216 -5.87 4.62 -2.32
CA SER A 216 -5.37 4.46 -3.69
C SER A 216 -5.25 5.82 -4.38
N SER A 217 -4.31 5.93 -5.32
CA SER A 217 -4.27 7.10 -6.21
C SER A 217 -5.61 7.22 -6.93
N VAL A 218 -6.29 8.35 -6.79
CA VAL A 218 -7.52 8.61 -7.55
C VAL A 218 -7.12 8.75 -9.01
N ARG A 219 -7.76 7.98 -9.89
CA ARG A 219 -7.52 8.03 -11.34
C ARG A 219 -8.72 8.60 -12.07
N PHE A 220 -8.46 9.41 -13.09
CA PHE A 220 -9.46 9.81 -14.07
C PHE A 220 -9.03 9.29 -15.44
N GLY A 221 -9.71 8.27 -15.94
CA GLY A 221 -9.18 7.46 -17.04
C GLY A 221 -7.86 6.79 -16.64
N ASP A 222 -6.85 6.91 -17.49
CA ASP A 222 -5.53 6.31 -17.26
C ASP A 222 -4.59 7.19 -16.41
N GLU A 223 -5.00 8.41 -16.05
CA GLU A 223 -4.14 9.37 -15.34
C GLU A 223 -4.41 9.41 -13.84
N SER A 224 -3.35 9.45 -13.03
CA SER A 224 -3.47 9.75 -11.60
C SER A 224 -3.76 11.23 -11.40
N MET A 225 -4.79 11.54 -10.62
CA MET A 225 -5.12 12.91 -10.26
C MET A 225 -4.03 13.50 -9.36
N LEU A 226 -3.53 14.65 -9.80
CA LEU A 226 -2.56 15.46 -9.07
C LEU A 226 -3.23 16.72 -8.56
N LEU A 227 -2.50 17.49 -7.78
CA LEU A 227 -2.79 18.86 -7.47
C LEU A 227 -1.56 19.68 -7.88
N LEU A 228 -1.72 20.46 -8.95
CA LEU A 228 -0.68 21.36 -9.44
C LEU A 228 -1.03 22.78 -9.05
N ILE A 229 -0.10 23.44 -8.35
CA ILE A 229 -0.28 24.81 -7.90
C ILE A 229 0.84 25.72 -8.39
N GLY A 230 0.44 26.78 -9.08
CA GLY A 230 1.32 27.85 -9.55
C GLY A 230 0.91 29.20 -8.97
N PHE A 231 1.84 30.15 -8.98
CA PHE A 231 1.57 31.51 -8.51
C PHE A 231 1.98 32.54 -9.54
N VAL A 232 1.13 33.55 -9.70
CA VAL A 232 1.38 34.73 -10.54
C VAL A 232 1.22 35.97 -9.69
N GLN A 233 2.11 36.95 -9.91
CA GLN A 233 2.07 38.26 -9.28
C GLN A 233 1.66 39.32 -10.31
N GLY A 234 0.84 40.27 -9.88
CA GLY A 234 0.34 41.36 -10.73
C GLY A 234 -0.96 41.00 -11.45
N PRO A 235 -1.51 41.93 -12.25
CA PRO A 235 -2.83 41.78 -12.84
C PRO A 235 -2.87 40.62 -13.85
N LEU A 236 -3.74 39.65 -13.59
CA LEU A 236 -4.00 38.56 -14.54
C LEU A 236 -5.17 38.97 -15.45
N ILE A 237 -4.91 38.97 -16.77
CA ILE A 237 -5.99 39.07 -17.75
C ILE A 237 -6.53 37.66 -17.92
N LEU A 238 -7.77 37.45 -17.50
CA LEU A 238 -8.52 36.23 -17.77
C LEU A 238 -9.20 36.42 -19.13
N PRO A 239 -8.66 35.87 -20.24
CA PRO A 239 -9.43 35.87 -21.49
C PRO A 239 -10.71 35.06 -21.32
N LEU A 240 -11.65 35.21 -22.26
CA LEU A 240 -12.80 34.30 -22.42
C LEU A 240 -12.27 32.85 -22.32
N PRO A 241 -12.71 32.12 -21.28
CA PRO A 241 -14.07 31.61 -21.14
C PRO A 241 -14.95 32.40 -20.17
N THR A 242 -16.24 32.05 -20.11
CA THR A 242 -17.24 32.49 -19.11
C THR A 242 -16.84 32.01 -17.70
N TRP A 243 -15.82 32.65 -17.13
CA TRP A 243 -15.38 32.37 -15.76
C TRP A 243 -16.53 32.65 -14.79
N LYS A 244 -17.00 31.61 -14.12
CA LYS A 244 -17.86 31.77 -12.95
C LYS A 244 -17.00 32.38 -11.85
N ARG A 245 -17.41 33.55 -11.39
CA ARG A 245 -16.75 34.30 -10.34
C ARG A 245 -17.53 34.15 -9.03
N GLU A 246 -16.84 33.70 -8.00
CA GLU A 246 -17.37 33.62 -6.64
C GLU A 246 -16.47 34.46 -5.72
N LYS A 247 -17.06 35.34 -4.91
CA LYS A 247 -16.29 36.19 -3.99
C LYS A 247 -16.59 35.79 -2.56
N ARG A 248 -15.56 35.37 -1.83
CA ARG A 248 -15.64 35.01 -0.40
C ARG A 248 -14.66 35.87 0.40
N LYS A 249 -15.18 36.74 1.28
CA LYS A 249 -14.37 37.67 2.09
C LYS A 249 -13.36 38.47 1.22
N HIS A 250 -12.06 38.21 1.38
CA HIS A 250 -10.96 38.87 0.67
C HIS A 250 -10.41 38.06 -0.53
N ILE A 251 -11.07 36.96 -0.87
CA ILE A 251 -10.65 36.02 -1.90
C ILE A 251 -11.69 36.04 -3.02
N THR A 252 -11.23 36.14 -4.27
CA THR A 252 -12.07 35.92 -5.45
C THR A 252 -11.65 34.62 -6.11
N GLN A 253 -12.58 33.68 -6.22
CA GLN A 253 -12.39 32.44 -6.96
C GLN A 253 -12.96 32.58 -8.38
N TYR A 254 -12.23 32.06 -9.35
CA TYR A 254 -12.65 31.91 -10.73
C TYR A 254 -12.64 30.42 -11.10
N ARG A 255 -13.74 29.96 -11.70
CA ARG A 255 -13.91 28.61 -12.25
C ARG A 255 -14.36 28.70 -13.70
N ILE A 256 -13.96 27.75 -14.53
CA ILE A 256 -14.40 27.73 -15.93
C ILE A 256 -15.88 27.30 -15.98
N GLY A 257 -16.70 28.05 -16.71
CA GLY A 257 -18.10 27.71 -16.99
C GLY A 257 -18.24 26.77 -18.20
N GLN A 258 -19.48 26.52 -18.63
CA GLN A 258 -19.77 25.68 -19.80
C GLN A 258 -19.05 26.16 -21.06
N SER A 259 -18.72 25.22 -21.94
CA SER A 259 -18.11 25.49 -23.24
C SER A 259 -18.95 26.48 -24.06
N THR A 260 -18.28 27.43 -24.70
CA THR A 260 -18.90 28.33 -25.70
C THR A 260 -18.55 27.86 -27.12
N GLU A 261 -19.38 28.18 -28.13
CA GLU A 261 -19.07 27.84 -29.53
C GLU A 261 -17.71 28.40 -29.99
N GLN A 262 -17.32 29.57 -29.48
CA GLN A 262 -16.02 30.15 -29.77
C GLN A 262 -14.87 29.28 -29.22
N MET A 263 -15.06 28.65 -28.07
CA MET A 263 -14.08 27.73 -27.47
C MET A 263 -13.96 26.44 -28.26
N LEU A 264 -15.09 25.80 -28.62
CA LEU A 264 -15.10 24.58 -29.44
C LEU A 264 -14.42 24.77 -30.80
N ASN A 265 -14.47 25.99 -31.35
CA ASN A 265 -13.85 26.33 -32.63
C ASN A 265 -12.36 26.72 -32.52
N SER A 266 -11.87 27.08 -31.33
CA SER A 266 -10.50 27.57 -31.14
C SER A 266 -9.61 26.62 -30.34
N TRP A 267 -10.21 25.78 -29.49
CA TRP A 267 -9.55 24.77 -28.65
C TRP A 267 -10.00 23.40 -29.19
N SER A 268 -9.08 22.42 -29.27
CA SER A 268 -9.20 21.26 -30.16
C SER A 268 -10.48 20.40 -29.99
N THR A 269 -10.71 19.47 -30.92
CA THR A 269 -11.84 18.51 -30.92
C THR A 269 -11.73 17.41 -29.84
N GLU A 270 -10.93 17.60 -28.79
CA GLU A 270 -10.84 16.62 -27.71
C GLU A 270 -12.05 16.74 -26.78
N ALA A 271 -12.63 15.60 -26.39
CA ALA A 271 -13.84 15.52 -25.56
C ALA A 271 -13.76 16.34 -24.25
N ARG A 272 -12.55 16.54 -23.70
CA ARG A 272 -12.30 17.37 -22.51
C ARG A 272 -12.62 18.86 -22.71
N TYR A 273 -12.52 19.39 -23.93
CA TYR A 273 -12.83 20.81 -24.23
C TYR A 273 -14.32 21.04 -24.51
N GLU A 274 -15.09 19.97 -24.69
CA GLU A 274 -16.55 20.02 -24.74
C GLU A 274 -17.16 20.25 -23.35
N ARG A 275 -16.48 19.84 -22.28
CA ARG A 275 -16.93 19.99 -20.88
C ARG A 275 -15.82 20.54 -19.97
N PRO A 276 -15.33 21.77 -20.23
CA PRO A 276 -14.22 22.36 -19.48
C PRO A 276 -14.54 22.62 -17.99
N GLU A 277 -15.82 22.65 -17.61
CA GLU A 277 -16.25 22.68 -16.21
C GLU A 277 -15.82 21.43 -15.42
N ASP A 278 -15.56 20.32 -16.09
CA ASP A 278 -15.11 19.06 -15.47
C ASP A 278 -13.58 19.04 -15.25
N ALA A 279 -12.83 19.95 -15.87
CA ALA A 279 -11.34 19.99 -15.84
C ALA A 279 -10.72 20.40 -14.49
N GLY A 280 -11.53 20.60 -13.44
CA GLY A 280 -11.04 20.87 -12.08
C GLY A 280 -10.24 22.16 -11.90
N ILE A 281 -10.17 23.05 -12.89
CA ILE A 281 -9.36 24.26 -12.87
C ILE A 281 -9.95 25.35 -11.97
N ARG A 282 -9.09 25.92 -11.12
CA ARG A 282 -9.45 27.01 -10.22
C ARG A 282 -8.37 28.09 -10.21
N ILE A 283 -8.80 29.35 -10.17
CA ILE A 283 -7.91 30.48 -9.92
C ILE A 283 -8.41 31.23 -8.71
N TYR A 284 -7.53 31.45 -7.74
CA TYR A 284 -7.81 32.24 -6.56
C TYR A 284 -7.02 33.53 -6.58
N GLN A 285 -7.72 34.65 -6.44
CA GLN A 285 -7.13 35.97 -6.33
C GLN A 285 -7.21 36.46 -4.88
N SER A 286 -6.07 36.87 -4.31
CA SER A 286 -5.98 37.59 -3.06
C SER A 286 -5.04 38.80 -3.24
N GLY A 287 -5.62 40.00 -3.29
CA GLY A 287 -4.87 41.21 -3.68
C GLY A 287 -4.32 41.11 -5.11
N GLU A 288 -3.01 41.28 -5.27
CA GLU A 288 -2.28 41.15 -6.54
C GLU A 288 -1.72 39.74 -6.78
N LYS A 289 -1.93 38.81 -5.87
CA LYS A 289 -1.46 37.43 -5.99
C LYS A 289 -2.57 36.54 -6.54
N TYR A 290 -2.23 35.79 -7.58
CA TYR A 290 -3.06 34.76 -8.18
C TYR A 290 -2.46 33.38 -7.88
N THR A 291 -3.30 32.48 -7.39
CA THR A 291 -2.98 31.07 -7.17
C THR A 291 -3.75 30.26 -8.19
N LEU A 292 -3.01 29.50 -9.00
CA LEU A 292 -3.52 28.72 -10.11
C LEU A 292 -3.53 27.25 -9.70
N LEU A 293 -4.60 26.55 -10.03
CA LEU A 293 -4.83 25.19 -9.55
C LEU A 293 -5.44 24.35 -10.66
N ALA A 294 -4.88 23.15 -10.86
CA ALA A 294 -5.39 22.14 -11.77
C ALA A 294 -5.17 20.73 -11.21
N TYR A 295 -5.96 19.76 -11.67
CA TYR A 295 -5.89 18.37 -11.20
C TYR A 295 -5.11 17.41 -12.11
N SER A 296 -4.62 17.91 -13.25
CA SER A 296 -3.76 17.16 -14.17
C SER A 296 -2.67 18.07 -14.72
N GLN A 297 -1.56 17.46 -15.16
CA GLN A 297 -0.45 18.21 -15.78
C GLN A 297 -0.92 18.93 -17.04
N ASP A 298 -1.80 18.30 -17.82
CA ASP A 298 -2.35 18.87 -19.03
C ASP A 298 -3.27 20.05 -18.75
N ASP A 299 -4.15 19.94 -17.75
CA ASP A 299 -5.03 21.04 -17.36
C ASP A 299 -4.21 22.22 -16.83
N PHE A 300 -3.10 21.96 -16.13
CA PHE A 300 -2.19 23.02 -15.71
C PHE A 300 -1.48 23.66 -16.92
N ASN A 301 -1.05 22.86 -17.90
CA ASN A 301 -0.41 23.34 -19.13
C ASN A 301 -1.37 24.16 -20.01
N TRP A 302 -2.63 23.76 -20.02
CA TRP A 302 -3.69 24.51 -20.68
C TRP A 302 -3.98 25.81 -19.94
N LEU A 303 -4.17 25.76 -18.62
CA LEU A 303 -4.42 26.92 -17.76
C LEU A 303 -3.32 27.99 -17.93
N LYS A 304 -2.04 27.61 -17.88
CA LYS A 304 -0.93 28.55 -18.01
C LYS A 304 -0.87 29.20 -19.41
N THR A 305 -1.26 28.47 -20.45
CA THR A 305 -1.37 29.01 -21.81
C THR A 305 -2.53 29.98 -21.92
N LEU A 306 -3.68 29.62 -21.35
CA LEU A 306 -4.91 30.41 -21.35
C LEU A 306 -4.69 31.78 -20.70
N ILE A 307 -3.98 31.84 -19.58
CA ILE A 307 -3.73 33.10 -18.86
C ILE A 307 -2.52 33.89 -19.40
N GLY A 308 -1.88 33.43 -20.48
CA GLY A 308 -0.72 34.11 -21.09
C GLY A 308 0.61 33.91 -20.36
N HIS A 309 0.76 32.84 -19.57
CA HIS A 309 1.97 32.48 -18.82
C HIS A 309 2.51 31.09 -19.21
N PRO A 310 2.85 30.81 -20.49
CA PRO A 310 3.22 29.46 -20.94
C PRO A 310 4.47 28.87 -20.26
N ASN A 311 5.36 29.72 -19.74
CA ASN A 311 6.58 29.30 -19.04
C ASN A 311 6.39 29.15 -17.52
N LEU A 312 5.16 29.27 -17.01
CA LEU A 312 4.90 29.07 -15.59
C LEU A 312 5.08 27.59 -15.24
N GLU A 313 5.89 27.33 -14.21
CA GLU A 313 6.03 26.02 -13.59
C GLU A 313 5.15 25.92 -12.35
N ALA A 314 4.63 24.73 -12.09
CA ALA A 314 3.95 24.44 -10.85
C ALA A 314 4.98 24.47 -9.71
N GLN A 315 4.72 25.26 -8.68
CA GLN A 315 5.56 25.28 -7.47
C GLN A 315 5.27 24.08 -6.57
N TYR A 316 4.05 23.55 -6.63
CA TYR A 316 3.67 22.33 -5.93
C TYR A 316 3.04 21.36 -6.92
N GLN A 317 3.45 20.09 -6.83
CA GLN A 317 2.88 18.96 -7.55
C GLN A 317 2.79 17.81 -6.55
N VAL A 318 1.56 17.51 -6.11
CA VAL A 318 1.29 16.53 -5.06
C VAL A 318 0.10 15.67 -5.47
N SER A 319 0.04 14.44 -5.01
CA SER A 319 -1.15 13.60 -5.12
C SER A 319 -2.37 14.32 -4.52
N LEU A 320 -3.49 14.36 -5.26
CA LEU A 320 -4.69 15.06 -4.79
C LEU A 320 -5.22 14.51 -3.45
N PRO A 321 -5.32 13.18 -3.23
CA PRO A 321 -5.62 12.61 -1.91
C PRO A 321 -4.72 13.14 -0.80
N VAL A 322 -3.43 13.35 -1.09
CA VAL A 322 -2.47 13.85 -0.11
C VAL A 322 -2.79 15.26 0.34
N ALA A 323 -3.06 16.14 -0.61
CA ALA A 323 -3.43 17.51 -0.30
C ALA A 323 -4.77 17.59 0.47
N LEU A 324 -5.78 16.83 0.05
CA LEU A 324 -7.10 16.84 0.68
C LEU A 324 -7.07 16.35 2.12
N MET A 325 -6.34 15.26 2.40
CA MET A 325 -6.24 14.75 3.76
C MET A 325 -5.49 15.72 4.67
N LEU A 326 -4.38 16.32 4.20
CA LEU A 326 -3.65 17.32 4.99
C LEU A 326 -4.51 18.56 5.27
N ASP A 327 -5.32 19.01 4.30
CA ASP A 327 -6.28 20.11 4.49
C ASP A 327 -7.35 19.77 5.54
N HIS A 328 -7.96 18.59 5.43
CA HIS A 328 -8.98 18.10 6.35
C HIS A 328 -8.47 17.99 7.80
N GLU A 329 -7.21 17.58 7.97
CA GLU A 329 -6.55 17.48 9.29
C GLU A 329 -6.06 18.85 9.82
N GLY A 330 -6.31 19.95 9.09
CA GLY A 330 -5.93 21.29 9.50
C GLY A 330 -4.43 21.59 9.41
N VAL A 331 -3.67 20.80 8.65
CA VAL A 331 -2.25 21.07 8.41
C VAL A 331 -2.14 22.33 7.54
N THR A 332 -1.28 23.27 7.92
CA THR A 332 -1.12 24.52 7.16
C THR A 332 -0.42 24.25 5.82
N LEU A 333 -1.16 24.38 4.73
CA LEU A 333 -0.66 24.13 3.37
C LEU A 333 0.12 25.32 2.83
N GLY A 334 1.06 25.05 1.91
CA GLY A 334 1.92 26.07 1.30
C GLY A 334 1.20 27.14 0.46
N TRP A 335 -0.10 26.93 0.19
CA TRP A 335 -0.99 27.84 -0.53
C TRP A 335 -2.13 28.38 0.35
N ALA A 336 -2.05 28.28 1.67
CA ALA A 336 -2.99 28.95 2.58
C ALA A 336 -3.14 30.45 2.22
N PRO A 337 -4.34 31.06 2.39
CA PRO A 337 -5.48 30.60 3.19
C PRO A 337 -6.56 29.84 2.40
N PHE A 338 -6.28 29.34 1.19
CA PHE A 338 -7.30 28.62 0.40
C PHE A 338 -7.38 27.16 0.88
N SER A 339 -8.53 26.76 1.43
CA SER A 339 -8.85 25.37 1.76
C SER A 339 -9.72 24.75 0.67
N PHE A 340 -9.56 23.44 0.45
CA PHE A 340 -10.40 22.61 -0.42
C PHE A 340 -11.67 22.16 0.28
N ALA A 341 -11.59 22.01 1.60
CA ALA A 341 -12.63 21.50 2.49
C ALA A 341 -13.61 22.57 2.99
N GLU A 342 -13.56 23.82 2.51
CA GLU A 342 -14.62 24.81 2.79
C GLU A 342 -15.92 24.46 2.03
N GLU A 343 -16.57 23.38 2.47
CA GLU A 343 -18.01 23.38 2.64
C GLU A 343 -18.36 24.53 3.59
N ASP A 344 -19.32 25.36 3.18
CA ASP A 344 -19.81 26.45 4.00
C ASP A 344 -20.34 25.82 5.31
N PRO A 345 -19.82 26.13 6.51
CA PRO A 345 -20.32 25.55 7.75
C PRO A 345 -21.80 25.89 7.99
N ASP A 346 -22.33 26.91 7.30
CA ASP A 346 -23.76 27.26 7.27
C ASP A 346 -24.53 26.54 6.14
N GLN A 347 -23.86 25.87 5.21
CA GLN A 347 -24.42 24.78 4.39
C GLN A 347 -24.09 23.46 5.09
N ILE A 348 -24.76 23.23 6.23
CA ILE A 348 -25.18 21.86 6.50
C ILE A 348 -26.05 21.49 5.31
N ILE A 349 -25.47 20.81 4.32
CA ILE A 349 -26.27 19.98 3.44
C ILE A 349 -26.85 18.99 4.44
N GLU A 350 -28.09 19.21 4.89
CA GLU A 350 -28.87 18.13 5.48
C GLU A 350 -28.76 17.03 4.43
N GLU A 351 -27.96 15.98 4.72
CA GLU A 351 -27.87 14.83 3.85
C GLU A 351 -29.32 14.45 3.58
N ASP A 352 -29.73 14.60 2.32
CA ASP A 352 -31.09 14.28 1.92
C ASP A 352 -31.40 12.89 2.52
N PRO A 353 -32.45 12.73 3.33
CA PRO A 353 -32.76 11.45 3.95
C PRO A 353 -32.80 10.30 2.94
N GLN A 354 -33.10 10.59 1.67
CA GLN A 354 -32.98 9.61 0.58
C GLN A 354 -31.53 9.24 0.23
N VAL A 355 -30.60 10.19 0.21
CA VAL A 355 -29.16 9.93 -0.04
C VAL A 355 -28.56 9.14 1.11
N SER A 356 -28.91 9.49 2.36
CA SER A 356 -28.45 8.74 3.53
C SER A 356 -29.00 7.30 3.53
N ALA A 357 -30.29 7.12 3.23
CA ALA A 357 -30.92 5.81 3.08
C ALA A 357 -30.29 4.99 1.93
N PHE A 358 -29.96 5.63 0.80
CA PHE A 358 -29.25 4.99 -0.31
C PHE A 358 -27.86 4.52 0.12
N ASN A 359 -27.07 5.38 0.77
CA ASN A 359 -25.71 5.06 1.22
C ASN A 359 -25.71 3.90 2.23
N GLU A 360 -26.66 3.89 3.18
CA GLU A 360 -26.79 2.79 4.14
C GLU A 360 -27.21 1.48 3.43
N PHE A 361 -28.13 1.55 2.48
CA PHE A 361 -28.57 0.39 1.70
C PHE A 361 -27.44 -0.19 0.84
N ALA A 362 -26.71 0.67 0.12
CA ALA A 362 -25.57 0.29 -0.71
C ALA A 362 -24.44 -0.31 0.16
N LYS A 363 -24.16 0.26 1.33
CA LYS A 363 -23.22 -0.32 2.31
C LYS A 363 -23.64 -1.73 2.73
N GLY A 364 -24.92 -1.93 3.01
CA GLY A 364 -25.49 -3.24 3.31
C GLY A 364 -25.31 -4.25 2.18
N PHE A 365 -25.60 -3.83 0.95
CA PHE A 365 -25.41 -4.64 -0.26
C PHE A 365 -23.95 -5.05 -0.45
N TYR A 366 -23.01 -4.09 -0.41
CA TYR A 366 -21.59 -4.39 -0.55
C TYR A 366 -21.06 -5.27 0.58
N THR A 367 -21.56 -5.11 1.81
CA THR A 367 -21.18 -5.98 2.94
C THR A 367 -21.59 -7.42 2.66
N ALA A 368 -22.86 -7.66 2.31
CA ALA A 368 -23.36 -9.00 1.99
C ALA A 368 -22.62 -9.62 0.79
N HIS A 369 -22.43 -8.85 -0.28
CA HIS A 369 -21.68 -9.28 -1.46
C HIS A 369 -20.23 -9.65 -1.11
N ASN A 370 -19.54 -8.81 -0.34
CA ASN A 370 -18.15 -9.03 0.02
C ASN A 370 -17.97 -10.23 0.94
N GLU A 371 -18.95 -10.52 1.80
CA GLU A 371 -18.96 -11.68 2.70
C GLU A 371 -19.48 -12.96 2.03
N GLY A 372 -20.01 -12.88 0.81
CA GLY A 372 -20.63 -14.00 0.11
C GLY A 372 -21.98 -14.44 0.72
N GLN A 373 -22.65 -13.54 1.44
CA GLN A 373 -23.94 -13.79 2.06
C GLN A 373 -25.09 -13.38 1.13
N PRO A 374 -26.25 -14.06 1.18
CA PRO A 374 -27.42 -13.63 0.43
C PRO A 374 -27.89 -12.25 0.92
N PHE A 375 -28.16 -11.34 -0.01
CA PHE A 375 -28.70 -10.01 0.31
C PHE A 375 -30.22 -10.05 0.42
N ASP A 376 -30.77 -9.85 1.63
CA ASP A 376 -32.22 -9.77 1.83
C ASP A 376 -32.74 -8.36 1.51
N LEU A 377 -33.17 -8.19 0.25
CA LEU A 377 -33.74 -6.94 -0.26
C LEU A 377 -34.92 -6.44 0.58
N ASN A 378 -35.80 -7.33 1.04
CA ASN A 378 -37.00 -6.94 1.80
C ASN A 378 -36.65 -6.41 3.19
N GLN A 379 -35.69 -7.05 3.85
CA GLN A 379 -35.21 -6.62 5.16
C GLN A 379 -34.51 -5.26 5.07
N TRP A 380 -33.62 -5.09 4.09
CA TRP A 380 -32.87 -3.86 3.91
C TRP A 380 -33.75 -2.68 3.47
N ALA A 381 -34.71 -2.90 2.57
CA ALA A 381 -35.68 -1.87 2.17
C ALA A 381 -36.50 -1.37 3.37
N LYS A 382 -36.96 -2.28 4.24
CA LYS A 382 -37.67 -1.91 5.48
C LYS A 382 -36.77 -1.15 6.45
N LYS A 383 -35.51 -1.54 6.56
CA LYS A 383 -34.54 -0.91 7.48
C LYS A 383 -34.24 0.53 7.08
N THR A 384 -34.03 0.79 5.79
CA THR A 384 -33.65 2.11 5.27
C THR A 384 -34.84 2.98 4.87
N GLY A 385 -36.06 2.44 4.94
CA GLY A 385 -37.30 3.16 4.60
C GLY A 385 -37.54 3.33 3.09
N LEU A 386 -36.81 2.59 2.25
CA LEU A 386 -36.96 2.58 0.79
C LEU A 386 -38.18 1.76 0.37
N SER A 387 -38.84 2.15 -0.73
CA SER A 387 -39.82 1.27 -1.38
C SER A 387 -39.12 0.04 -1.99
N LEU A 388 -39.84 -1.07 -2.14
CA LEU A 388 -39.27 -2.27 -2.76
C LEU A 388 -38.84 -2.02 -4.22
N GLU A 389 -39.58 -1.19 -4.95
CA GLU A 389 -39.23 -0.81 -6.32
C GLU A 389 -37.91 -0.02 -6.35
N GLN A 390 -37.74 0.96 -5.47
CA GLN A 390 -36.50 1.74 -5.35
C GLN A 390 -35.32 0.86 -4.93
N ALA A 391 -35.52 -0.01 -3.94
CA ALA A 391 -34.50 -0.95 -3.49
C ALA A 391 -34.05 -1.89 -4.63
N GLN A 392 -34.99 -2.34 -5.46
CA GLN A 392 -34.70 -3.19 -6.61
C GLN A 392 -33.91 -2.46 -7.70
N GLU A 393 -34.28 -1.23 -8.04
CA GLU A 393 -33.54 -0.39 -9.00
C GLU A 393 -32.10 -0.11 -8.54
N ILE A 394 -31.93 0.12 -7.23
CA ILE A 394 -30.59 0.31 -6.62
C ILE A 394 -29.76 -0.97 -6.76
N VAL A 395 -30.32 -2.14 -6.40
CA VAL A 395 -29.62 -3.43 -6.55
C VAL A 395 -29.22 -3.67 -8.00
N GLU A 396 -30.14 -3.48 -8.96
CA GLU A 396 -29.86 -3.65 -10.38
C GLU A 396 -28.72 -2.73 -10.85
N THR A 397 -28.70 -1.47 -10.38
CA THR A 397 -27.62 -0.51 -10.69
C THR A 397 -26.28 -0.95 -10.10
N LEU A 398 -26.26 -1.37 -8.83
CA LEU A 398 -25.04 -1.83 -8.16
C LEU A 398 -24.49 -3.11 -8.80
N GLU A 399 -25.37 -4.06 -9.18
CA GLU A 399 -24.97 -5.26 -9.91
C GLU A 399 -24.41 -4.95 -11.30
N GLN A 400 -25.00 -4.00 -12.03
CA GLN A 400 -24.46 -3.55 -13.32
C GLN A 400 -23.07 -2.93 -13.16
N GLN A 401 -22.84 -2.16 -12.10
CA GLN A 401 -21.52 -1.61 -11.80
C GLN A 401 -20.50 -2.70 -11.50
N LEU A 402 -20.87 -3.73 -10.73
CA LEU A 402 -20.00 -4.88 -10.47
C LEU A 402 -19.68 -5.65 -11.76
N LYS A 403 -20.70 -5.91 -12.60
CA LYS A 403 -20.54 -6.61 -13.90
C LYS A 403 -19.62 -5.90 -14.88
N LYS A 404 -19.45 -4.58 -14.76
CA LYS A 404 -18.52 -3.82 -15.61
C LYS A 404 -17.08 -4.33 -15.50
N TYR A 405 -16.74 -4.90 -14.34
CA TYR A 405 -15.40 -5.41 -14.06
C TYR A 405 -15.28 -6.93 -14.25
N ASP A 406 -16.34 -7.61 -14.69
CA ASP A 406 -16.30 -9.06 -14.94
C ASP A 406 -15.60 -9.39 -16.26
N TYR A 407 -14.86 -10.50 -16.26
CA TYR A 407 -14.31 -11.07 -17.49
C TYR A 407 -15.34 -11.98 -18.17
N THR A 408 -15.74 -11.65 -19.40
CA THR A 408 -16.56 -12.52 -20.24
C THR A 408 -15.68 -13.32 -21.20
N PRO A 409 -15.55 -14.65 -21.05
CA PRO A 409 -14.74 -15.45 -21.94
C PRO A 409 -15.31 -15.52 -23.35
N ALA A 410 -14.41 -15.65 -24.34
CA ALA A 410 -14.78 -15.94 -25.71
C ALA A 410 -15.56 -17.27 -25.81
N GLU A 411 -16.46 -17.39 -26.78
CA GLU A 411 -17.35 -18.56 -26.91
C GLU A 411 -16.57 -19.89 -26.98
N VAL A 412 -15.41 -19.90 -27.64
CA VAL A 412 -14.53 -21.07 -27.73
C VAL A 412 -13.91 -21.47 -26.40
N GLU A 413 -13.78 -20.54 -25.45
CA GLU A 413 -13.19 -20.81 -24.13
C GLU A 413 -14.23 -21.31 -23.13
N ARG A 414 -15.52 -21.06 -23.35
CA ARG A 414 -16.60 -21.52 -22.45
C ARG A 414 -16.61 -23.03 -22.23
N GLN A 415 -16.10 -23.81 -23.20
CA GLN A 415 -15.96 -25.26 -23.06
C GLN A 415 -14.99 -25.67 -21.94
N TYR A 416 -14.14 -24.76 -21.47
CA TYR A 416 -13.15 -24.99 -20.42
C TYR A 416 -13.59 -24.48 -19.05
N GLU A 417 -14.81 -23.96 -18.89
CA GLU A 417 -15.29 -23.51 -17.59
C GLU A 417 -15.42 -24.68 -16.60
N ILE A 418 -15.06 -24.44 -15.35
CA ILE A 418 -15.21 -25.42 -14.27
C ILE A 418 -16.54 -25.14 -13.57
N GLY A 419 -17.48 -26.08 -13.67
CA GLY A 419 -18.68 -26.07 -12.83
C GLY A 419 -18.36 -26.48 -11.39
N ASP A 420 -19.16 -26.00 -10.44
CA ASP A 420 -19.24 -26.53 -9.06
C ASP A 420 -17.98 -26.44 -8.18
N TRP A 421 -17.11 -25.43 -8.38
CA TRP A 421 -16.06 -25.11 -7.41
C TRP A 421 -16.48 -23.96 -6.47
N PRO A 422 -16.06 -23.97 -5.19
CA PRO A 422 -16.45 -22.93 -4.24
C PRO A 422 -15.68 -21.63 -4.51
N VAL A 423 -16.27 -20.74 -5.29
CA VAL A 423 -15.69 -19.42 -5.58
C VAL A 423 -15.53 -18.64 -4.26
N PRO A 424 -14.32 -18.18 -3.89
CA PRO A 424 -14.10 -17.47 -2.63
C PRO A 424 -14.83 -16.11 -2.64
N PRO A 425 -15.39 -15.67 -1.50
CA PRO A 425 -16.03 -14.36 -1.41
C PRO A 425 -14.99 -13.23 -1.54
N PRO A 426 -15.37 -12.03 -2.04
CA PRO A 426 -14.44 -10.92 -2.25
C PRO A 426 -13.60 -10.55 -1.02
N SER A 427 -14.17 -10.59 0.19
CA SER A 427 -13.46 -10.31 1.45
C SER A 427 -12.31 -11.29 1.73
N ARG A 428 -12.39 -12.50 1.16
CA ARG A 428 -11.36 -13.54 1.26
C ARG A 428 -10.33 -13.43 0.13
N ARG A 429 -10.76 -13.03 -1.07
CA ARG A 429 -9.89 -12.85 -2.25
C ARG A 429 -8.73 -11.90 -2.00
N ARG A 430 -8.89 -10.88 -1.13
CA ARG A 430 -7.78 -9.97 -0.77
C ARG A 430 -6.55 -10.68 -0.21
N PHE A 431 -6.74 -11.83 0.45
CA PHE A 431 -5.63 -12.61 1.03
C PHE A 431 -4.94 -13.53 0.02
N PHE A 432 -5.41 -13.59 -1.23
CA PHE A 432 -4.76 -14.39 -2.28
C PHE A 432 -3.49 -13.71 -2.82
N GLY A 433 -3.24 -12.44 -2.52
CA GLY A 433 -1.98 -11.78 -2.84
C GLY A 433 -0.84 -12.07 -1.85
N ASP A 434 -1.14 -12.69 -0.71
CA ASP A 434 -0.16 -13.01 0.32
C ASP A 434 0.73 -14.18 -0.07
N SER A 435 1.97 -14.18 0.44
CA SER A 435 2.84 -15.36 0.39
C SER A 435 2.24 -16.51 1.19
N LEU A 436 2.43 -17.74 0.72
CA LEU A 436 2.03 -18.99 1.37
C LEU A 436 2.48 -19.04 2.83
N VAL A 437 3.71 -18.60 3.13
CA VAL A 437 4.29 -18.61 4.49
C VAL A 437 3.49 -17.76 5.48
N SER A 438 2.76 -16.75 4.99
CA SER A 438 1.92 -15.89 5.83
C SER A 438 0.43 -15.99 5.50
N SER A 439 0.03 -16.99 4.72
CA SER A 439 -1.31 -17.07 4.16
C SER A 439 -2.38 -17.13 5.24
N LYS A 440 -3.47 -16.39 5.02
CA LYS A 440 -4.72 -16.55 5.79
C LYS A 440 -5.70 -17.51 5.11
N VAL A 441 -5.33 -18.00 3.92
CA VAL A 441 -6.15 -18.91 3.11
C VAL A 441 -5.70 -20.35 3.30
N PHE A 442 -4.39 -20.55 3.45
CA PHE A 442 -3.75 -21.85 3.59
C PHE A 442 -2.95 -21.92 4.88
N PHE A 443 -2.96 -23.09 5.52
CA PHE A 443 -2.00 -23.46 6.54
C PHE A 443 -0.89 -24.28 5.87
N ILE A 444 0.35 -23.86 6.07
CA ILE A 444 1.53 -24.51 5.49
C ILE A 444 2.22 -25.30 6.59
N GLU A 445 2.38 -26.60 6.36
CA GLU A 445 3.12 -27.50 7.25
C GLU A 445 4.62 -27.31 7.05
N ASP A 446 5.19 -26.38 7.82
CA ASP A 446 6.58 -25.96 7.75
C ASP A 446 7.38 -26.55 8.92
N SER A 447 7.63 -27.86 8.86
CA SER A 447 8.45 -28.57 9.84
C SER A 447 9.57 -29.34 9.14
N LEU A 448 10.65 -29.62 9.86
CA LEU A 448 11.78 -30.42 9.33
C LEU A 448 11.33 -31.78 8.78
N GLU A 449 10.29 -32.39 9.36
CA GLU A 449 9.72 -33.65 8.86
C GLU A 449 9.08 -33.49 7.48
N HIS A 450 8.40 -32.37 7.25
CA HIS A 450 7.76 -32.04 5.97
C HIS A 450 8.78 -31.65 4.90
N ASP A 451 9.85 -30.94 5.29
CA ASP A 451 10.98 -30.66 4.40
C ASP A 451 11.71 -31.95 3.99
N ASP A 452 11.95 -32.87 4.94
CA ASP A 452 12.53 -34.18 4.67
C ASP A 452 11.63 -35.02 3.75
N LEU A 453 10.31 -34.97 3.93
CA LEU A 453 9.34 -35.61 3.05
C LEU A 453 9.45 -35.07 1.61
N PHE A 454 9.49 -33.75 1.45
CA PHE A 454 9.61 -33.11 0.13
C PHE A 454 10.97 -33.43 -0.52
N ASN A 455 12.06 -33.36 0.25
CA ASN A 455 13.40 -33.70 -0.22
C ASN A 455 13.51 -35.17 -0.61
N ALA A 456 12.95 -36.09 0.17
CA ALA A 456 12.89 -37.51 -0.19
C ALA A 456 12.10 -37.73 -1.48
N HIS A 457 10.98 -37.02 -1.65
CA HIS A 457 10.15 -37.10 -2.86
C HIS A 457 10.87 -36.59 -4.11
N THR A 458 11.62 -35.49 -3.99
CA THR A 458 12.39 -34.87 -5.06
C THR A 458 13.80 -35.44 -5.20
N GLN A 459 14.14 -36.50 -4.47
CA GLN A 459 15.47 -37.15 -4.47
C GLN A 459 16.62 -36.19 -4.07
N GLY A 460 16.32 -35.20 -3.23
CA GLY A 460 17.28 -34.25 -2.68
C GLY A 460 17.76 -33.17 -3.66
N VAL A 461 17.14 -33.06 -4.84
CA VAL A 461 17.55 -32.09 -5.88
C VAL A 461 17.47 -30.64 -5.38
N HIS A 462 16.57 -30.37 -4.42
CA HIS A 462 16.31 -29.03 -3.90
C HIS A 462 16.71 -28.86 -2.42
N GLN A 463 17.52 -29.78 -1.88
CA GLN A 463 17.79 -29.85 -0.44
C GLN A 463 18.34 -28.54 0.14
N GLU A 464 19.30 -27.90 -0.54
CA GLU A 464 19.88 -26.64 -0.07
C GLU A 464 18.83 -25.52 -0.01
N ALA A 465 18.06 -25.33 -1.08
CA ALA A 465 17.00 -24.32 -1.13
C ALA A 465 15.93 -24.56 -0.07
N VAL A 466 15.45 -25.81 0.06
CA VAL A 466 14.43 -26.20 1.04
C VAL A 466 14.95 -26.00 2.47
N GLN A 467 16.22 -26.27 2.75
CA GLN A 467 16.79 -26.03 4.08
C GLN A 467 16.88 -24.53 4.42
N GLU A 468 17.04 -23.67 3.42
CA GLU A 468 17.12 -22.22 3.62
C GLU A 468 15.75 -21.55 3.78
N GLU A 469 14.78 -21.94 2.94
CA GLU A 469 13.50 -21.24 2.79
C GLU A 469 12.25 -22.08 3.14
N GLY A 470 12.35 -23.40 3.21
CA GLY A 470 11.23 -24.32 3.44
C GLY A 470 10.56 -24.79 2.14
N ALA A 471 9.98 -25.99 2.15
CA ALA A 471 9.50 -26.66 0.93
C ALA A 471 8.47 -25.84 0.13
N MET A 472 7.46 -25.29 0.80
CA MET A 472 6.40 -24.54 0.10
C MET A 472 6.83 -23.11 -0.28
N GLN A 473 7.78 -22.51 0.43
CA GLN A 473 8.36 -21.24 0.01
C GLN A 473 9.19 -21.42 -1.27
N PHE A 474 9.93 -22.53 -1.39
CA PHE A 474 10.61 -22.90 -2.63
C PHE A 474 9.63 -23.06 -3.81
N VAL A 475 8.52 -23.78 -3.60
CA VAL A 475 7.48 -23.98 -4.63
C VAL A 475 6.86 -22.65 -5.06
N GLU A 476 6.55 -21.77 -4.09
CA GLU A 476 6.06 -20.41 -4.37
C GLU A 476 7.04 -19.63 -5.24
N LYS A 477 8.32 -19.60 -4.88
CA LYS A 477 9.38 -18.92 -5.63
C LYS A 477 9.48 -19.41 -7.06
N VAL A 478 9.53 -20.72 -7.27
CA VAL A 478 9.56 -21.33 -8.61
C VAL A 478 8.32 -20.94 -9.42
N PHE A 479 7.14 -20.86 -8.79
CA PHE A 479 5.91 -20.49 -9.47
C PHE A 479 5.89 -19.00 -9.85
N VAL A 480 6.16 -18.12 -8.89
CA VAL A 480 6.06 -16.67 -9.01
C VAL A 480 7.15 -16.09 -9.93
N GLU A 481 8.31 -16.74 -10.03
CA GLU A 481 9.37 -16.36 -10.97
C GLU A 481 8.89 -16.34 -12.44
N HIS A 482 7.94 -17.21 -12.82
CA HIS A 482 7.37 -17.22 -14.17
C HIS A 482 6.55 -15.96 -14.51
N PHE A 483 6.16 -15.21 -13.47
CA PHE A 483 5.41 -13.97 -13.58
C PHE A 483 6.27 -12.75 -13.22
N ASP A 484 7.60 -12.88 -13.35
CA ASP A 484 8.57 -11.81 -13.09
C ASP A 484 8.42 -11.19 -11.68
N TRP A 485 8.06 -12.01 -10.69
CA TRP A 485 7.82 -11.56 -9.31
C TRP A 485 6.69 -10.53 -9.17
N ASN A 486 5.79 -10.47 -10.14
CA ASN A 486 4.59 -9.65 -10.08
C ASN A 486 3.64 -10.16 -8.98
N GLU A 487 3.00 -9.24 -8.26
CA GLU A 487 1.99 -9.54 -7.23
C GLU A 487 0.89 -10.47 -7.74
N GLN A 488 0.52 -10.33 -9.02
CA GLN A 488 -0.44 -11.20 -9.69
C GLN A 488 -0.04 -12.68 -9.64
N GLY A 489 1.26 -13.01 -9.61
CA GLY A 489 1.77 -14.38 -9.45
C GLY A 489 1.26 -15.07 -8.18
N TYR A 490 1.17 -14.34 -7.06
CA TYR A 490 0.64 -14.86 -5.79
C TYR A 490 -0.86 -15.13 -5.89
N TYR A 491 -1.62 -14.20 -6.47
CA TYR A 491 -3.06 -14.39 -6.72
C TYR A 491 -3.32 -15.65 -7.54
N ILE A 492 -2.55 -15.83 -8.62
CA ILE A 492 -2.65 -16.99 -9.50
C ILE A 492 -2.30 -18.28 -8.74
N LEU A 493 -1.18 -18.31 -8.01
CA LEU A 493 -0.74 -19.47 -7.23
C LEU A 493 -1.79 -19.89 -6.20
N ASN A 494 -2.26 -18.94 -5.40
CA ASN A 494 -3.25 -19.19 -4.36
C ASN A 494 -4.60 -19.65 -4.96
N THR A 495 -4.99 -19.13 -6.12
CA THR A 495 -6.19 -19.60 -6.84
C THR A 495 -6.04 -21.02 -7.37
N VAL A 496 -4.86 -21.37 -7.91
CA VAL A 496 -4.56 -22.74 -8.33
C VAL A 496 -4.69 -23.72 -7.17
N LEU A 497 -4.03 -23.43 -6.05
CA LEU A 497 -4.11 -24.28 -4.86
C LEU A 497 -5.55 -24.41 -4.38
N TRP A 498 -6.28 -23.29 -4.30
CA TRP A 498 -7.67 -23.28 -3.88
C TRP A 498 -8.54 -24.20 -4.75
N MET A 499 -8.42 -24.11 -6.07
CA MET A 499 -9.18 -24.97 -6.99
C MET A 499 -8.76 -26.44 -6.87
N LEU A 500 -7.46 -26.73 -6.77
CA LEU A 500 -6.96 -28.11 -6.63
C LEU A 500 -7.45 -28.79 -5.35
N PHE A 501 -7.51 -28.08 -4.23
CA PHE A 501 -7.96 -28.65 -2.96
C PHE A 501 -9.48 -28.84 -2.87
N HIS A 502 -10.25 -28.06 -3.64
CA HIS A 502 -11.71 -28.22 -3.68
C HIS A 502 -12.20 -29.10 -4.83
N HIS A 503 -11.30 -29.51 -5.74
CA HIS A 503 -11.65 -30.36 -6.87
C HIS A 503 -10.94 -31.72 -6.77
N PRO A 504 -11.62 -32.77 -6.25
CA PRO A 504 -10.98 -34.06 -5.98
C PRO A 504 -10.59 -34.84 -7.25
N SER A 505 -11.14 -34.47 -8.40
CA SER A 505 -10.88 -35.10 -9.70
C SER A 505 -9.82 -34.34 -10.51
N PRO A 506 -9.10 -34.98 -11.44
CA PRO A 506 -8.16 -34.29 -12.32
C PRO A 506 -8.79 -33.11 -13.07
N VAL A 507 -8.11 -31.97 -13.08
CA VAL A 507 -8.59 -30.70 -13.67
C VAL A 507 -7.70 -30.30 -14.84
N LEU A 508 -8.30 -29.78 -15.91
CA LEU A 508 -7.57 -29.25 -17.06
C LEU A 508 -6.84 -27.95 -16.68
N VAL A 509 -5.56 -27.84 -17.04
CA VAL A 509 -4.76 -26.64 -16.73
C VAL A 509 -5.33 -25.39 -17.41
N ARG A 510 -5.84 -25.51 -18.63
CA ARG A 510 -6.53 -24.39 -19.31
C ARG A 510 -7.80 -23.95 -18.56
N SER A 511 -8.52 -24.89 -17.96
CA SER A 511 -9.69 -24.57 -17.13
C SER A 511 -9.30 -23.81 -15.86
N LEU A 512 -8.21 -24.23 -15.20
CA LEU A 512 -7.67 -23.48 -14.05
C LEU A 512 -7.26 -22.05 -14.45
N ALA A 513 -6.62 -21.89 -15.61
CA ALA A 513 -6.23 -20.57 -16.13
C ALA A 513 -7.47 -19.70 -16.38
N LEU A 514 -8.50 -20.24 -17.03
CA LEU A 514 -9.75 -19.52 -17.32
C LEU A 514 -10.45 -19.04 -16.05
N GLU A 515 -10.63 -19.92 -15.07
CA GLU A 515 -11.29 -19.57 -13.81
C GLU A 515 -10.46 -18.57 -12.98
N THR A 516 -9.12 -18.61 -13.09
CA THR A 516 -8.25 -17.60 -12.48
C THR A 516 -8.49 -16.21 -13.07
N VAL A 517 -8.60 -16.10 -14.40
CA VAL A 517 -8.89 -14.83 -15.07
C VAL A 517 -10.30 -14.34 -14.77
N LYS A 518 -11.29 -15.23 -14.70
CA LYS A 518 -12.66 -14.89 -14.27
C LYS A 518 -12.67 -14.35 -12.84
N LEU A 519 -11.87 -14.92 -11.95
CA LEU A 519 -11.78 -14.46 -10.56
C LEU A 519 -11.04 -13.12 -10.42
N PHE A 520 -10.01 -12.90 -11.25
CA PHE A 520 -9.19 -11.69 -11.27
C PHE A 520 -9.06 -11.11 -12.68
N PRO A 521 -10.08 -10.36 -13.15
CA PRO A 521 -10.13 -9.84 -14.53
C PRO A 521 -8.98 -8.90 -14.91
N LEU A 522 -8.34 -8.23 -13.93
CA LEU A 522 -7.18 -7.36 -14.17
C LEU A 522 -5.96 -8.12 -14.77
N LEU A 523 -5.93 -9.45 -14.67
CA LEU A 523 -4.89 -10.27 -15.30
C LEU A 523 -4.85 -10.10 -16.83
N VAL A 524 -6.00 -9.91 -17.48
CA VAL A 524 -6.04 -9.74 -18.94
C VAL A 524 -5.70 -8.32 -19.42
N GLU A 525 -5.63 -7.35 -18.50
CA GLU A 525 -5.03 -6.04 -18.80
C GLU A 525 -3.50 -6.13 -18.87
N THR A 526 -2.92 -7.11 -18.16
CA THR A 526 -1.46 -7.31 -18.07
C THR A 526 -0.97 -8.26 -19.16
N TRP A 527 -1.71 -9.34 -19.42
CA TRP A 527 -1.35 -10.35 -20.42
C TRP A 527 -2.51 -10.65 -21.35
N GLU A 528 -2.23 -10.73 -22.64
CA GLU A 528 -3.14 -11.37 -23.58
C GLU A 528 -3.40 -12.83 -23.15
N TYR A 529 -4.65 -13.30 -23.25
CA TYR A 529 -5.11 -14.54 -22.63
C TYR A 529 -4.33 -15.79 -23.06
N GLU A 530 -4.00 -15.97 -24.35
CA GLU A 530 -3.18 -17.12 -24.78
C GLU A 530 -1.75 -17.04 -24.26
N THR A 531 -1.21 -15.83 -24.19
CA THR A 531 0.10 -15.59 -23.58
C THR A 531 0.09 -15.94 -22.09
N PHE A 532 -0.97 -15.56 -21.37
CA PHE A 532 -1.20 -15.93 -19.98
C PHE A 532 -1.28 -17.45 -19.81
N VAL A 533 -2.10 -18.15 -20.61
CA VAL A 533 -2.25 -19.63 -20.53
C VAL A 533 -0.90 -20.33 -20.73
N ARG A 534 -0.06 -19.83 -21.64
CA ARG A 534 1.28 -20.39 -21.87
C ARG A 534 2.17 -20.25 -20.64
N ILE A 535 2.26 -19.04 -20.07
CA ILE A 535 3.08 -18.76 -18.88
C ILE A 535 2.55 -19.57 -17.69
N PHE A 536 1.24 -19.55 -17.48
CA PHE A 536 0.54 -20.32 -16.44
C PHE A 536 0.86 -21.82 -16.52
N SER A 537 0.79 -22.40 -17.73
CA SER A 537 1.13 -23.80 -17.95
C SER A 537 2.60 -24.11 -17.66
N GLU A 538 3.52 -23.21 -18.02
CA GLU A 538 4.94 -23.32 -17.70
C GLU A 538 5.17 -23.29 -16.18
N ALA A 539 4.52 -22.37 -15.47
CA ALA A 539 4.57 -22.25 -14.01
C ALA A 539 4.03 -23.51 -13.30
N ILE A 540 2.88 -24.03 -13.75
CA ILE A 540 2.31 -25.29 -13.23
C ILE A 540 3.29 -26.45 -13.40
N ILE A 541 3.94 -26.55 -14.57
CA ILE A 541 4.90 -27.62 -14.82
C ILE A 541 6.15 -27.46 -13.94
N GLY A 542 6.70 -26.25 -13.86
CA GLY A 542 7.92 -25.97 -13.10
C GLY A 542 7.73 -26.17 -11.60
N ALA A 543 6.67 -25.61 -11.03
CA ALA A 543 6.44 -25.63 -9.59
C ALA A 543 5.79 -26.93 -9.09
N PHE A 544 4.81 -27.47 -9.81
CA PHE A 544 4.01 -28.58 -9.31
C PHE A 544 4.33 -29.93 -9.97
N VAL A 545 4.38 -30.00 -11.30
CA VAL A 545 4.55 -31.29 -12.00
C VAL A 545 6.00 -31.80 -11.90
N ALA A 546 6.99 -30.92 -12.07
CA ALA A 546 8.40 -31.28 -12.00
C ALA A 546 8.82 -31.73 -10.59
N ASN A 547 8.19 -31.17 -9.56
CA ASN A 547 8.43 -31.50 -8.15
C ASN A 547 7.50 -32.61 -7.62
N GLY A 548 6.72 -33.26 -8.50
CA GLY A 548 5.85 -34.38 -8.13
C GLY A 548 4.66 -34.02 -7.23
N LEU A 549 4.40 -32.74 -7.01
CA LEU A 549 3.27 -32.24 -6.19
C LEU A 549 1.93 -32.42 -6.89
N CYS A 550 1.93 -32.41 -8.23
CA CYS A 550 0.77 -32.76 -9.05
C CYS A 550 1.08 -33.93 -9.98
N SER A 551 0.15 -34.87 -10.09
CA SER A 551 0.21 -35.95 -11.07
C SER A 551 -0.39 -35.51 -12.42
N VAL A 552 0.12 -36.07 -13.51
CA VAL A 552 -0.40 -35.86 -14.88
C VAL A 552 -0.74 -37.20 -15.51
N THR A 553 -1.85 -37.26 -16.25
CA THR A 553 -2.28 -38.48 -16.96
C THR A 553 -1.26 -38.92 -18.03
N ALA A 554 -0.66 -37.94 -18.71
CA ALA A 554 0.41 -38.14 -19.66
C ALA A 554 1.35 -36.93 -19.66
N ARG A 555 2.64 -37.14 -19.95
CA ARG A 555 3.62 -36.06 -19.98
C ARG A 555 3.25 -35.01 -21.05
N PRO A 556 2.97 -33.75 -20.69
CA PRO A 556 2.56 -32.73 -21.65
C PRO A 556 3.73 -32.35 -22.56
N ARG A 557 3.48 -32.22 -23.87
CA ARG A 557 4.48 -31.84 -24.90
C ARG A 557 3.86 -30.92 -25.95
N GLY A 558 4.70 -30.12 -26.61
CA GLY A 558 4.32 -29.30 -27.77
C GLY A 558 3.14 -28.37 -27.48
N GLU A 559 2.16 -28.38 -28.37
CA GLU A 559 0.94 -27.56 -28.27
C GLU A 559 0.11 -27.86 -27.02
N ASN A 560 -0.02 -29.13 -26.61
CA ASN A 560 -0.80 -29.46 -25.41
C ASN A 560 -0.20 -28.81 -24.16
N ARG A 561 1.14 -28.73 -24.08
CA ARG A 561 1.81 -27.96 -23.02
C ARG A 561 1.50 -26.48 -23.17
N ARG A 562 1.77 -25.88 -24.33
CA ARG A 562 1.61 -24.43 -24.52
C ARG A 562 0.19 -23.92 -24.28
N LYS A 563 -0.82 -24.72 -24.60
CA LYS A 563 -2.24 -24.35 -24.48
C LYS A 563 -2.91 -24.83 -23.19
N GLY A 564 -2.16 -25.46 -22.28
CA GLY A 564 -2.72 -26.01 -21.03
C GLY A 564 -3.71 -27.17 -21.25
N LEU A 565 -3.60 -27.90 -22.36
CA LEU A 565 -4.51 -28.98 -22.75
C LEU A 565 -4.08 -30.33 -22.14
N TYR A 566 -3.87 -30.34 -20.83
CA TYR A 566 -3.58 -31.54 -20.04
C TYR A 566 -4.16 -31.38 -18.64
N THR A 567 -4.44 -32.50 -17.99
CA THR A 567 -5.05 -32.53 -16.66
C THR A 567 -4.00 -32.75 -15.58
N ILE A 568 -4.16 -32.07 -14.44
CA ILE A 568 -3.37 -32.26 -13.23
C ILE A 568 -4.26 -32.66 -12.05
N GLN A 569 -3.70 -33.34 -11.07
CA GLN A 569 -4.37 -33.66 -9.80
C GLN A 569 -3.35 -33.54 -8.65
N SER A 570 -3.77 -32.94 -7.53
CA SER A 570 -2.94 -32.86 -6.32
C SER A 570 -2.53 -34.25 -5.83
N THR A 571 -1.26 -34.43 -5.49
CA THR A 571 -0.78 -35.66 -4.86
C THR A 571 -0.96 -35.62 -3.35
N THR A 572 -0.78 -36.77 -2.69
CA THR A 572 -0.77 -36.85 -1.23
C THR A 572 0.32 -35.98 -0.60
N VAL A 573 1.48 -35.83 -1.25
CA VAL A 573 2.56 -34.96 -0.75
C VAL A 573 2.07 -33.51 -0.66
N LEU A 574 1.45 -32.98 -1.72
CA LEU A 574 0.90 -31.63 -1.69
C LEU A 574 -0.20 -31.47 -0.63
N GLN A 575 -1.05 -32.48 -0.45
CA GLN A 575 -2.11 -32.51 0.57
C GLN A 575 -1.57 -32.62 2.02
N THR A 576 -0.35 -33.12 2.20
CA THR A 576 0.32 -33.13 3.50
C THR A 576 1.00 -31.80 3.79
N LEU A 577 1.53 -31.12 2.77
CA LEU A 577 2.25 -29.85 2.95
C LEU A 577 1.32 -28.63 3.12
N VAL A 578 0.09 -28.71 2.63
CA VAL A 578 -0.83 -27.57 2.60
C VAL A 578 -2.24 -28.00 2.97
N GLU A 579 -2.84 -27.29 3.90
CA GLU A 579 -4.25 -27.42 4.27
C GLU A 579 -5.00 -26.11 3.99
N VAL A 580 -6.25 -26.21 3.53
CA VAL A 580 -7.13 -25.04 3.37
C VAL A 580 -7.67 -24.64 4.74
N VAL A 581 -7.44 -23.39 5.15
CA VAL A 581 -8.03 -22.86 6.38
C VAL A 581 -9.55 -22.79 6.20
N PRO A 582 -10.36 -23.43 7.06
CA PRO A 582 -11.82 -23.33 6.97
C PRO A 582 -12.27 -21.87 7.07
N TYR A 583 -13.24 -21.45 6.26
CA TYR A 583 -13.86 -20.15 6.44
C TYR A 583 -14.77 -20.19 7.67
N SER A 584 -14.27 -19.79 8.84
CA SER A 584 -15.14 -19.49 9.98
C SER A 584 -15.76 -18.11 9.77
N VAL A 585 -17.07 -18.07 9.54
CA VAL A 585 -17.89 -16.84 9.50
C VAL A 585 -18.01 -16.26 10.90
#